data_AF-A0A316N6D5-F1
#
_entry.id   AF-A0A316N6D5-F1
#
_cell.length_a   1.000
_cell.length_b   1.000
_cell.length_c   1.000
_cell.angle_alpha   90.00
_cell.angle_beta   90.00
_cell.angle_gamma   90.00
#
_symmetry.space_group_name_H-M   'P 1'
#
loop_
_entity.id
_entity.type
_entity.pdbx_description
1 polymer ?
#
loop_
_entity_poly.entity_id
_entity_poly.type
_entity_poly.pdbx_seq_one_letter_code
_entity_poly.pdbx_strand_id
1 'polypeptide(L)'
;MEITLIKRSLVDYSGPVIYENGAVKRVMFDGGYATFDARGVPGWHYFLCDHAGSVRVVADMWGRAEQINHYYPYGLIHKPL
;
A
#
# COMPACT_ATOMS: atom_id res chain seq x y z
N MET A 1 -33.70 6.10 22.23
CA MET A 1 -33.12 6.55 20.96
C MET A 1 -31.65 6.16 20.98
N GLU A 2 -31.28 5.09 20.27
CA GLU A 2 -29.86 4.79 20.05
C GLU A 2 -29.37 5.62 18.88
N ILE A 3 -28.35 6.43 19.11
CA ILE A 3 -27.69 7.20 18.06
C ILE A 3 -26.68 6.25 17.42
N THR A 4 -26.98 5.74 16.23
CA THR A 4 -26.01 4.99 15.43
C THR A 4 -24.86 5.93 15.07
N LEU A 5 -23.73 5.78 15.74
CA LEU A 5 -22.53 6.56 15.44
C LEU A 5 -21.99 6.12 14.07
N ILE A 6 -22.15 6.94 13.03
CA ILE A 6 -21.55 6.68 11.72
C ILE A 6 -20.04 6.85 11.89
N LYS A 7 -19.30 5.74 11.94
CA LYS A 7 -17.84 5.75 11.98
C LYS A 7 -17.31 6.22 10.61
N ARG A 8 -16.93 7.49 10.50
CA ARG A 8 -16.28 8.03 9.29
C ARG A 8 -14.83 7.58 9.28
N SER A 9 -14.39 6.95 8.19
CA SER A 9 -12.97 6.70 7.90
C SER A 9 -12.38 7.92 7.22
N LEU A 10 -11.33 8.51 7.81
CA LEU A 10 -10.59 9.63 7.25
C LEU A 10 -9.21 9.15 6.77
N VAL A 11 -8.84 9.51 5.55
CA VAL A 11 -7.50 9.27 5.00
C VAL A 11 -6.90 10.61 4.63
N ASP A 12 -5.78 10.96 5.28
CA ASP A 12 -5.07 12.21 5.06
C ASP A 12 -3.71 11.96 4.40
N TYR A 13 -3.36 12.80 3.42
CA TYR A 13 -2.10 12.72 2.70
C TYR A 13 -1.24 13.94 3.06
N SER A 14 -0.04 13.70 3.61
CA SER A 14 0.91 14.75 3.96
C SER A 14 2.30 14.37 3.48
N GLY A 15 2.64 14.86 2.29
CA GLY A 15 3.89 14.50 1.60
C GLY A 15 3.99 12.97 1.40
N PRO A 16 5.09 12.31 1.82
CA PRO A 16 5.23 10.87 1.70
C PRO A 16 4.37 10.09 2.71
N VAL A 17 3.75 10.74 3.69
CA VAL A 17 3.05 10.06 4.79
C VAL A 17 1.55 10.00 4.50
N ILE A 18 0.98 8.79 4.62
CA ILE A 18 -0.45 8.55 4.54
C ILE A 18 -0.94 8.23 5.95
N TYR A 19 -1.93 8.97 6.41
CA TYR A 19 -2.60 8.76 7.70
C TYR A 19 -3.97 8.13 7.49
N GLU A 20 -4.37 7.26 8.41
CA GLU A 20 -5.72 6.72 8.50
C GLU A 20 -6.25 6.98 9.91
N ASN A 21 -7.32 7.77 10.01
CA ASN A 21 -7.93 8.22 11.27
C ASN A 21 -6.92 8.89 12.23
N GLY A 22 -6.03 9.72 11.69
CA GLY A 22 -5.01 10.46 12.47
C GLY A 22 -3.78 9.64 12.86
N ALA A 23 -3.73 8.33 12.60
CA ALA A 23 -2.56 7.48 12.81
C ALA A 23 -1.79 7.26 11.50
N VAL A 24 -0.46 7.14 11.56
CA VAL A 24 0.36 6.84 10.38
C VAL A 24 -0.02 5.46 9.87
N LYS A 25 -0.49 5.39 8.62
CA LYS A 25 -0.83 4.14 7.94
C LYS A 25 0.37 3.59 7.17
N ARG A 26 1.06 4.46 6.43
CA ARG A 26 2.25 4.13 5.65
C ARG A 26 3.09 5.36 5.33
N VAL A 27 4.38 5.15 5.11
CA VAL A 27 5.32 6.17 4.63
C VAL A 27 5.88 5.71 3.29
N MET A 28 5.68 6.51 2.24
CA MET A 28 6.11 6.24 0.87
C MET A 28 7.56 6.67 0.67
N PHE A 29 8.31 5.94 -0.16
CA PHE A 29 9.64 6.32 -0.62
C PHE A 29 9.84 5.87 -2.07
N ASP A 30 10.96 6.27 -2.69
CA ASP A 30 11.26 5.85 -4.06
C ASP A 30 11.52 4.33 -4.13
N GLY A 31 10.59 3.61 -4.76
CA GLY A 31 10.64 2.15 -4.86
C GLY A 31 9.83 1.38 -3.80
N GLY A 32 9.00 2.03 -2.97
CA GLY A 32 8.17 1.28 -2.02
C GLY A 32 7.44 2.10 -0.96
N TYR A 33 7.09 1.40 0.13
CA TYR A 33 6.51 2.02 1.33
C TYR A 33 6.85 1.22 2.59
N ALA A 34 6.78 1.88 3.74
CA ALA A 34 6.90 1.28 5.05
C ALA A 34 5.54 1.28 5.77
N THR A 35 5.21 0.19 6.43
CA THR A 35 4.14 0.09 7.44
C THR A 35 4.76 -0.02 8.82
N PHE A 36 3.97 0.20 9.88
CA PHE A 36 4.48 0.17 11.25
C PHE A 36 3.55 -0.66 12.12
N ASP A 37 4.13 -1.56 12.92
CA ASP A 37 3.39 -2.30 13.93
C ASP A 37 3.07 -1.41 15.16
N ALA A 38 2.38 -1.98 16.15
CA ALA A 38 2.01 -1.26 17.37
C ALA A 38 3.21 -0.79 18.21
N ARG A 39 4.41 -1.34 17.98
CA ARG A 39 5.67 -0.95 18.64
C ARG A 39 6.49 0.03 17.79
N GLY A 40 5.99 0.41 16.60
CA GLY A 40 6.69 1.27 15.66
C GLY A 40 7.79 0.57 14.86
N VAL A 41 7.82 -0.77 14.85
CA VAL A 41 8.77 -1.53 14.02
C VAL A 41 8.33 -1.45 12.55
N PRO A 42 9.20 -1.03 11.62
CA PRO A 42 8.83 -0.90 10.23
C PRO A 42 8.75 -2.27 9.53
N GLY A 43 7.65 -2.48 8.80
CA GLY A 43 7.55 -3.48 7.73
C GLY A 43 7.89 -2.82 6.39
N TRP A 44 8.89 -3.34 5.68
CA TRP A 44 9.34 -2.78 4.40
C TRP A 44 8.71 -3.52 3.23
N HIS A 45 8.16 -2.75 2.29
CA HIS A 45 7.50 -3.24 1.09
C HIS A 45 8.12 -2.58 -0.13
N TYR A 46 8.66 -3.38 -1.05
CA TYR A 46 9.39 -2.92 -2.23
C TYR A 46 8.61 -3.18 -3.51
N PHE A 47 8.64 -2.21 -4.42
CA PHE A 47 8.06 -2.33 -5.74
C PHE A 47 9.07 -2.84 -6.76
N LEU A 48 8.73 -3.95 -7.41
CA LEU A 48 9.41 -4.43 -8.60
C LEU A 48 8.59 -4.02 -9.81
N CYS A 49 9.08 -3.01 -10.52
CA CYS A 49 8.40 -2.45 -11.68
C CYS A 49 8.86 -3.10 -12.99
N ASP A 50 7.98 -3.14 -13.98
CA ASP A 50 8.40 -3.41 -15.36
C ASP A 50 9.10 -2.21 -16.00
N HIS A 51 9.53 -2.37 -17.25
CA HIS A 51 10.18 -1.31 -18.02
C HIS A 51 9.32 -0.04 -18.19
N ALA A 52 7.99 -0.15 -18.11
CA ALA A 52 7.08 0.98 -18.21
C ALA A 52 6.76 1.64 -16.85
N GLY A 53 7.35 1.14 -15.76
CA GLY A 53 7.15 1.67 -14.40
C GLY A 53 5.92 1.10 -13.67
N SER A 54 5.22 0.10 -14.24
CA SER A 54 4.09 -0.53 -13.56
C SER A 54 4.57 -1.55 -12.52
N VAL A 55 4.05 -1.47 -11.29
CA VAL A 55 4.41 -2.38 -10.20
C VAL A 55 3.91 -3.81 -10.49
N ARG A 56 4.81 -4.73 -10.79
CA ARG A 56 4.50 -6.14 -11.06
C ARG A 56 4.51 -6.99 -9.81
N VAL A 57 5.37 -6.66 -8.84
CA VAL A 57 5.45 -7.38 -7.58
C VAL A 57 5.62 -6.38 -6.44
N VAL A 58 4.92 -6.61 -5.34
CA VAL A 58 5.24 -6.04 -4.03
C VAL A 58 5.96 -7.12 -3.24
N ALA A 59 7.17 -6.85 -2.78
CA ALA A 59 8.00 -7.79 -2.05
C ALA A 59 8.29 -7.32 -0.62
N ASP A 60 8.36 -8.26 0.31
CA ASP A 60 8.75 -7.98 1.70
C ASP A 60 10.27 -7.77 1.84
N MET A 61 10.71 -7.48 3.08
CA MET A 61 12.13 -7.27 3.39
C MET A 61 13.04 -8.49 3.17
N TRP A 62 12.47 -9.68 2.97
CA TRP A 62 13.20 -10.91 2.68
C TRP A 62 13.11 -11.30 1.20
N GLY A 63 12.54 -10.43 0.35
CA GLY A 63 12.38 -10.65 -1.09
C GLY A 63 11.24 -11.60 -1.44
N ARG A 64 10.34 -11.92 -0.50
CA ARG A 64 9.17 -12.77 -0.77
C ARG A 64 8.06 -11.91 -1.37
N ALA A 65 7.38 -12.45 -2.37
CA ALA A 65 6.26 -11.76 -3.00
C ALA A 65 5.04 -11.72 -2.07
N GLU A 66 4.57 -10.52 -1.76
CA GLU A 66 3.32 -10.26 -1.02
C GLU A 66 2.14 -10.07 -1.98
N GLN A 67 2.41 -9.47 -3.14
CA GLN A 67 1.42 -9.29 -4.21
C GLN A 67 2.09 -9.45 -5.58
N ILE A 68 1.40 -10.10 -6.51
CA ILE A 68 1.81 -10.21 -7.91
C ILE A 68 0.69 -9.63 -8.78
N ASN A 69 1.01 -8.62 -9.59
CA ASN A 69 0.07 -7.91 -10.45
C ASN A 69 0.39 -8.17 -11.93
N HIS A 70 -0.60 -8.68 -12.66
CA HIS A 70 -0.52 -8.94 -14.09
C HIS A 70 -1.34 -7.90 -14.87
N TYR A 71 -0.66 -6.93 -15.46
CA TYR A 71 -1.23 -5.96 -16.41
C TYR A 71 -1.01 -6.40 -17.86
N TYR A 72 -2.08 -6.37 -18.65
CA TYR A 72 -2.06 -6.45 -20.11
C TYR A 72 -1.65 -5.11 -20.74
N PRO A 73 -1.38 -5.08 -22.06
CA PRO A 73 -1.22 -3.83 -22.80
C PRO A 73 -2.38 -2.86 -22.50
N TYR A 74 -2.07 -1.57 -22.36
CA TYR A 74 -3.00 -0.49 -21.97
C TYR A 74 -3.52 -0.55 -20.51
N GLY A 75 -2.91 -1.34 -19.63
CA GLY A 75 -3.18 -1.28 -18.18
C GLY A 75 -4.38 -2.09 -17.71
N LEU A 76 -4.97 -2.94 -18.57
CA LEU A 76 -6.05 -3.84 -18.15
C LEU A 76 -5.52 -4.88 -17.16
N ILE A 77 -6.22 -5.02 -16.03
CA ILE A 77 -5.89 -6.00 -14.99
C ILE A 77 -6.41 -7.37 -15.42
N HIS A 78 -5.55 -8.38 -15.40
CA HIS A 78 -6.00 -9.77 -15.55
C HIS A 78 -6.79 -10.20 -14.30
N LYS A 79 -8.10 -10.47 -14.46
CA LYS A 79 -8.89 -11.19 -13.44
C LYS A 79 -8.85 -12.68 -13.76
N PRO A 80 -8.49 -13.56 -12.80
CA PRO A 80 -8.70 -14.98 -12.98
C PRO A 80 -10.21 -15.28 -13.08
N LEU A 81 -10.56 -16.24 -13.95
CA LEU A 81 -11.92 -16.78 -14.12
C LEU A 81 -12.38 -17.57 -12.89
#